data_AF-A0A368FMI2-F1
#
_entry.id   AF-A0A368FMI2-F1
#
_cell.length_a   1.000
_cell.length_b   1.000
_cell.length_c   1.000
_cell.angle_alpha   90.00
_cell.angle_beta   90.00
_cell.angle_gamma   90.00
#
_symmetry.space_group_name_H-M   'P 1'
#
loop_
_entity.id
_entity.type
_entity.pdbx_description
1 polymer ?
#
loop_
_entity_poly.entity_id
_entity_poly.type
_entity_poly.pdbx_seq_one_letter_code
_entity_poly.pdbx_strand_id
1 'polypeptide(L)' 'MTKIKVRELRGKKKDELIKLAQEQKSELASLRVAKVTGGAAAKLSKIRVITKNIARILTVIHQTQKQELRKLYAVCMLF' A
#
# COMPACT_ATOMS: atom_id res chain seq x y z
N MET A 1 -12.16 -2.56 8.50
CA MET A 1 -11.14 -2.00 7.61
C MET A 1 -11.77 -0.98 6.69
N THR A 2 -11.52 0.29 6.99
CA THR A 2 -11.96 1.42 6.18
C THR A 2 -11.00 1.67 5.02
N LYS A 3 -11.48 2.42 4.03
CA LYS A 3 -10.70 2.84 2.86
C LYS A 3 -9.59 3.80 3.32
N ILE A 4 -8.31 3.44 3.14
CA ILE A 4 -7.20 4.34 3.50
C ILE A 4 -7.20 5.56 2.57
N LYS A 5 -7.19 6.76 3.14
CA LYS A 5 -7.10 8.01 2.38
C LYS A 5 -5.63 8.29 2.04
N VAL A 6 -5.37 8.57 0.76
CA VAL A 6 -4.00 8.83 0.26
C VAL A 6 -3.39 10.08 0.90
N ARG A 7 -4.22 11.06 1.29
CA ARG A 7 -3.76 12.28 1.97
C ARG A 7 -2.98 11.97 3.26
N GLU A 8 -3.44 10.98 4.02
CA GLU A 8 -2.83 10.57 5.30
C GLU A 8 -1.52 9.78 5.10
N LEU A 9 -1.32 9.19 3.91
CA LEU A 9 -0.12 8.39 3.60
C LEU A 9 1.05 9.26 3.12
N ARG A 10 0.79 10.42 2.50
CA ARG A 10 1.84 11.30 1.98
C ARG A 10 2.67 11.99 3.06
N GLY A 11 2.12 12.14 4.27
CA GLY A 11 2.84 12.74 5.41
C GLY A 11 3.68 11.76 6.23
N LYS A 12 3.63 10.46 5.93
CA LYS A 12 4.31 9.41 6.70
C LYS A 12 5.68 9.07 6.12
N LYS A 13 6.58 8.60 6.99
CA LYS A 13 7.90 8.13 6.58
C LYS A 13 7.81 6.81 5.80
N LYS A 14 8.80 6.56 4.94
CA LYS A 14 8.88 5.36 4.10
C LYS A 14 8.82 4.07 4.93
N ASP A 15 9.48 4.03 6.08
CA ASP A 15 9.53 2.85 6.95
C ASP A 15 8.17 2.51 7.56
N GLU A 16 7.39 3.53 7.94
CA GLU A 16 6.03 3.35 8.44
C GLU A 16 5.10 2.83 7.34
N LEU A 17 5.26 3.31 6.10
CA LEU A 17 4.49 2.83 4.96
C LEU A 17 4.79 1.36 4.64
N ILE A 18 6.04 0.93 4.80
CA ILE A 18 6.45 -0.48 4.60
C ILE A 18 5.83 -1.38 5.68
N LYS A 19 5.89 -0.97 6.95
CA LYS A 19 5.26 -1.69 8.06
C LYS A 19 3.75 -1.85 7.84
N LEU A 20 3.06 -0.76 7.50
CA LEU A 20 1.63 -0.79 7.16
C LEU A 20 1.32 -1.72 5.98
N ALA A 21 2.20 -1.77 4.97
CA ALA A 21 2.03 -2.69 3.84
C ALA A 21 2.19 -4.16 4.26
N GLN A 22 3.08 -4.47 5.20
CA GLN A 22 3.26 -5.82 5.74
C GLN A 22 2.06 -6.28 6.57
N GLU A 23 1.53 -5.41 7.44
CA GLU A 23 0.30 -5.67 8.20
C GLU A 23 -0.89 -5.94 7.28
N GLN A 24 -1.06 -5.15 6.20
CA GLN A 24 -2.14 -5.41 5.25
C GLN A 24 -1.97 -6.71 4.45
N LYS A 25 -0.73 -7.13 4.19
CA LYS A 25 -0.45 -8.39 3.51
C LYS A 25 -0.74 -9.60 4.42
N SER A 26 -0.42 -9.53 5.71
CA SER A 26 -0.74 -10.61 6.64
C SER A 26 -2.25 -10.79 6.80
N GLU A 27 -3.00 -9.68 6.92
CA GLU A 27 -4.47 -9.73 6.94
C GLU A 27 -5.07 -10.32 5.65
N LEU A 28 -4.50 -9.96 4.49
CA LEU A 28 -4.92 -10.52 3.20
C LEU A 28 -4.72 -12.04 3.16
N ALA A 29 -3.60 -12.55 3.69
CA ALA A 29 -3.32 -13.97 3.75
C ALA A 29 -4.36 -14.72 4.59
N SER A 30 -4.68 -14.21 5.78
CA SER A 30 -5.72 -14.80 6.63
C SER A 30 -7.10 -14.82 5.96
N LEU A 31 -7.47 -13.75 5.24
CA LEU A 31 -8.74 -13.68 4.52
C LEU A 31 -8.78 -14.60 3.28
N ARG A 32 -7.64 -14.90 2.66
CA ARG A 32 -7.56 -15.87 1.57
C ARG A 32 -7.78 -17.29 2.07
N VAL A 33 -7.25 -17.66 3.24
CA VAL A 33 -7.55 -18.95 3.87
C VAL A 33 -9.04 -19.04 4.21
N ALA A 34 -9.60 -17.99 4.80
CA ALA A 34 -11.04 -17.94 5.11
C ALA A 34 -11.95 -18.01 3.87
N LYS A 35 -11.46 -17.58 2.70
CA LYS A 35 -12.17 -17.75 1.42
C LYS A 35 -12.25 -19.22 1.01
N VAL A 36 -11.17 -19.97 1.19
CA VAL A 36 -11.12 -21.40 0.84
C VAL A 36 -12.01 -22.23 1.77
N THR A 37 -12.09 -21.87 3.04
CA THR A 37 -12.91 -22.59 4.03
C THR A 37 -14.39 -22.18 4.06
N GLY A 38 -14.88 -21.40 3.08
CA GLY A 38 -16.29 -21.01 3.00
C GLY A 38 -16.74 -19.98 4.03
N GLY A 39 -15.86 -19.05 4.42
CA GLY A 39 -16.16 -18.02 5.41
C GLY A 39 -17.24 -17.01 5.00
N ALA A 40 -17.82 -16.32 6.00
CA ALA A 40 -18.92 -15.36 5.83
C ALA A 40 -18.66 -14.27 4.76
N ALA A 41 -19.68 -13.96 3.95
CA ALA A 41 -19.61 -12.97 2.85
C ALA A 41 -19.14 -11.57 3.29
N ALA A 42 -19.48 -11.16 4.52
CA ALA A 42 -19.02 -9.89 5.10
C ALA A 42 -17.49 -9.84 5.30
N LYS A 43 -16.85 -10.98 5.58
CA LYS A 43 -15.38 -11.08 5.67
C LYS A 43 -14.74 -11.07 4.28
N LEU A 44 -15.36 -11.72 3.30
CA LEU A 44 -14.86 -11.78 1.91
C LEU A 44 -14.90 -10.41 1.20
N SER A 45 -15.90 -9.59 1.50
CA SER A 45 -16.02 -8.22 0.98
C SER A 45 -14.82 -7.33 1.35
N LYS A 46 -14.12 -7.64 2.46
CA LYS A 46 -12.93 -6.90 2.91
C LYS A 46 -11.71 -7.15 2.01
N ILE A 47 -11.66 -8.27 1.29
CA ILE A 47 -10.54 -8.60 0.39
C ILE A 47 -10.35 -7.50 -0.66
N ARG A 48 -11.44 -7.03 -1.28
CA ARG A 48 -11.38 -5.96 -2.29
C ARG A 48 -10.89 -4.63 -1.71
N VAL A 49 -11.20 -4.35 -0.44
CA VAL A 49 -10.80 -3.12 0.22
C VAL A 49 -9.30 -3.17 0.54
N ILE A 50 -8.81 -4.30 1.06
CA ILE A 50 -7.41 -4.49 1.44
C ILE A 50 -6.50 -4.48 0.21
N THR A 51 -6.87 -5.13 -0.89
CA THR A 51 -6.07 -5.09 -2.14
C THR A 51 -5.93 -3.67 -2.68
N LYS A 52 -7.01 -2.88 -2.64
CA LYS A 52 -6.96 -1.46 -3.03
C LYS A 52 -6.14 -0.60 -2.06
N ASN A 53 -6.11 -0.94 -0.78
CA ASN A 53 -5.31 -0.22 0.20
C ASN A 53 -3.80 -0.48 -0.02
N ILE A 54 -3.40 -1.75 -0.22
CA ILE A 54 -2.01 -2.13 -0.54
C ILE A 54 -1.53 -1.39 -1.80
N ALA A 55 -2.34 -1.39 -2.85
CA ALA A 55 -2.01 -0.70 -4.09
C ALA A 55 -1.75 0.80 -3.89
N ARG A 56 -2.55 1.47 -3.05
CA ARG A 56 -2.36 2.90 -2.73
C ARG A 56 -1.06 3.16 -1.97
N ILE A 57 -0.74 2.33 -0.97
CA ILE A 57 0.50 2.48 -0.18
C ILE A 57 1.71 2.35 -1.11
N LEU A 58 1.75 1.31 -1.93
CA LEU A 58 2.84 1.09 -2.89
C LEU A 58 2.93 2.22 -3.92
N THR A 59 1.80 2.75 -4.38
CA THR A 59 1.77 3.89 -5.31
C THR A 59 2.43 5.12 -4.70
N VAL A 60 2.17 5.43 -3.42
CA VAL A 60 2.81 6.59 -2.75
C VAL A 60 4.31 6.38 -2.62
N ILE A 61 4.75 5.17 -2.25
CA ILE A 61 6.18 4.82 -2.16
C ILE A 61 6.86 4.95 -3.53
N HIS A 62 6.23 4.49 -4.62
CA HIS A 62 6.78 4.64 -5.96
C HIS A 62 6.78 6.09 -6.45
N GLN A 63 5.77 6.90 -6.07
CA GLN A 63 5.72 8.32 -6.39
C GLN A 63 6.90 9.07 -5.76
N THR A 64 7.20 8.84 -4.47
CA THR A 64 8.31 9.51 -3.79
C THR A 64 9.66 9.11 -4.37
N GLN A 65 9.89 7.81 -4.59
CA GLN A 65 11.13 7.32 -5.22
C GLN A 65 11.34 7.90 -6.62
N LYS A 66 10.29 7.96 -7.44
CA LYS A 66 10.36 8.55 -8.78
C LYS A 66 10.67 10.05 -8.73
N GLN A 67 10.15 10.77 -7.74
CA GLN A 67 10.45 12.19 -7.55
C GLN A 67 11.90 12.41 -7.13
N GLU A 68 12.43 11.59 -6.21
CA GLU A 68 13.83 11.63 -5.77
C GLU A 68 14.78 11.35 -6.93
N LEU A 69 14.52 10.29 -7.71
CA LEU A 69 15.31 9.95 -8.90
C LEU A 69 15.30 11.08 -9.94
N ARG A 70 14.13 11.68 -10.21
CA ARG A 70 14.04 12.82 -11.15
C ARG A 70 14.89 14.02 -10.71
N LYS A 71 14.94 14.32 -9.41
CA LYS A 71 15.80 15.39 -8.87
C LYS A 71 17.27 15.06 -9.07
N LEU A 72 17.67 13.81 -8.80
CA LEU A 72 19.05 13.36 -8.94
C LEU A 72 19.55 13.43 -10.39
N TYR A 73 18.76 12.99 -11.37
CA TYR A 73 19.15 13.06 -12.79
C TYR A 73 19.00 14.45 -13.42
N ALA A 74 18.12 15.31 -12.91
CA ALA A 74 18.01 16.69 -13.39
C ALA A 74 19.26 17.53 -13.08
N VAL A 75 19.96 17.22 -11.97
CA VAL A 75 21.21 17.88 -11.59
C VAL A 75 22.40 17.35 -12.41
N CYS A 76 22.37 16.08 -12.83
CA CYS A 76 23.47 15.45 -13.57
C CYS A 76 23.55 15.89 -15.05
N MET A 77 22.48 16.44 -15.64
CA MET A 77 22.52 17.00 -17.00
C MET A 77 23.12 18.43 -17.09
N LEU A 78 23.50 19.03 -15.96
CA LEU A 78 24.04 20.39 -15.88
C LEU A 78 25.58 20.45 -15.71
N PHE A 79 26.26 19.31 -15.80
CA PHE A 79 27.72 19.18 -15.91
C PHE A 79 28.05 18.40 -17.18
#